data_AF-G5S024-F1
#
_entry.id   AF-G5S024-F1
#
_cell.length_a   1.000
_cell.length_b   1.000
_cell.length_c   1.000
_cell.angle_alpha   90.00
_cell.angle_beta   90.00
_cell.angle_gamma   90.00
#
_symmetry.space_group_name_H-M   'P 1'
#
loop_
_entity.id
_entity.type
_entity.pdbx_description
1 polymer ?
#
loop_
_entity_poly.entity_id
_entity_poly.type
_entity_poly.pdbx_seq_one_letter_code
_entity_poly.pdbx_strand_id
1 'polypeptide(L)'
;MVDVAPYGGVFPLTAIINKANHNVQDVKVTVLGKGEKGIPISYDVGPQAINTHDGIPVFGLYPDYVNKVKVDWTEEGKKQTYTWSIYAAPVSLPSTTGQTAVLPTVEPVKVDSSLKNRLYLFNHITGMPRAGHIMHVAGGAANWDYTGINWISDTNGDVRGYMNIDKFRNQDDITRFGSMMSFHQVNDGNLIFGQGQRYFKYDFLGRVISDKRLPKGFIDFSHAITETPKGTYLLRVAKENYPLNGKYTINTVRDHILEVDQNGDTVDYWDLPKILDPYRDDVILAMDQGAVCLSVDAEHSGQVMTKEQLAKQPFGDIAG
;
A
#
# COMPACT_ATOMS: atom_id res chain seq x y z
N MET A 1 14.06 2.97 27.24
CA MET A 1 14.71 2.48 26.00
C MET A 1 13.89 2.97 24.81
N VAL A 2 14.50 3.16 23.64
CA VAL A 2 13.78 3.52 22.42
C VAL A 2 14.06 2.46 21.37
N ASP A 3 13.01 1.83 20.87
CA ASP A 3 13.10 0.81 19.83
C ASP A 3 12.75 1.47 18.49
N VAL A 4 13.76 1.70 17.65
CA VAL A 4 13.59 2.31 16.31
C VAL A 4 13.25 1.23 15.30
N ALA A 5 12.36 1.55 14.35
CA ALA A 5 11.86 0.63 13.34
C ALA A 5 11.30 -0.68 13.97
N PRO A 6 10.34 -0.57 14.92
CA PRO A 6 9.74 -1.74 15.56
C PRO A 6 9.07 -2.66 14.53
N TYR A 7 8.69 -3.86 14.99
CA TYR A 7 7.95 -4.83 14.16
C TYR A 7 8.67 -5.24 12.87
N GLY A 8 9.96 -5.55 12.99
CA GLY A 8 10.77 -6.07 11.88
C GLY A 8 11.11 -5.03 10.82
N GLY A 9 10.89 -3.74 11.09
CA GLY A 9 11.23 -2.64 10.21
C GLY A 9 10.31 -2.51 9.01
N VAL A 10 9.02 -2.84 9.15
CA VAL A 10 8.02 -2.60 8.08
C VAL A 10 7.83 -1.10 7.83
N PHE A 11 7.79 -0.27 8.88
CA PHE A 11 7.86 1.18 8.80
C PHE A 11 9.11 1.73 9.52
N PRO A 12 10.25 1.88 8.83
CA PRO A 12 11.52 2.21 9.49
C PRO A 12 11.59 3.60 10.13
N LEU A 13 10.76 4.55 9.71
CA LEU A 13 10.73 5.92 10.25
C LEU A 13 9.76 6.08 11.42
N THR A 14 9.75 5.05 12.27
CA THR A 14 8.92 4.98 13.46
C THR A 14 9.73 4.46 14.63
N ALA A 15 9.23 4.64 15.84
CA ALA A 15 9.85 4.11 17.05
C ALA A 15 8.81 3.82 18.13
N ILE A 16 9.21 3.06 19.15
CA ILE A 16 8.48 2.95 20.42
C ILE A 16 9.38 3.44 21.54
N ILE A 17 8.90 4.41 22.32
CA ILE A 17 9.54 4.77 23.59
C ILE A 17 8.95 3.85 24.66
N ASN A 18 9.74 2.89 25.12
CA ASN A 18 9.29 1.87 26.06
C ASN A 18 8.86 2.52 27.39
N LYS A 19 7.65 2.18 27.87
CA LYS A 19 7.10 2.74 29.13
C LYS A 19 7.63 2.03 30.38
N ALA A 20 8.23 0.85 30.23
CA ALA A 20 8.62 -0.04 31.31
C ALA A 20 7.48 -0.20 32.32
N ASN A 21 7.72 0.14 33.59
CA ASN A 21 6.73 0.04 34.67
C ASN A 21 5.95 1.35 34.91
N HIS A 22 6.12 2.36 34.05
CA HIS A 22 5.44 3.64 34.18
C HIS A 22 3.99 3.57 33.73
N ASN A 23 3.09 4.16 34.52
CA ASN A 23 1.68 4.29 34.18
C ASN A 23 1.41 5.69 33.59
N VAL A 24 1.68 5.81 32.30
CA VAL A 24 1.54 7.07 31.56
C VAL A 24 0.12 7.26 31.04
N GLN A 25 -0.42 8.47 31.19
CA GLN A 25 -1.76 8.88 30.77
C GLN A 25 -1.70 10.19 29.98
N ASP A 26 -2.77 10.57 29.28
CA ASP A 26 -2.87 11.83 28.53
C ASP A 26 -1.65 12.12 27.64
N VAL A 27 -1.17 11.08 26.95
CA VAL A 27 0.08 11.15 26.21
C VAL A 27 -0.11 11.92 24.91
N LYS A 28 0.75 12.92 24.69
CA LYS A 28 0.86 13.66 23.43
C LYS A 28 2.28 13.59 22.92
N VAL A 29 2.44 13.15 21.67
CA VAL A 29 3.73 13.08 20.99
C VAL A 29 3.82 14.23 20.00
N THR A 30 5.00 14.84 19.92
CA THR A 30 5.35 15.82 18.89
C THR A 30 6.75 15.53 18.34
N VAL A 31 6.82 15.08 17.08
CA VAL A 31 8.07 15.02 16.33
C VAL A 31 8.36 16.42 15.80
N LEU A 32 9.41 17.07 16.32
CA LEU A 32 9.76 18.44 15.96
C LEU A 32 10.27 18.53 14.52
N GLY A 33 10.04 19.67 13.89
CA GLY A 33 10.51 19.96 12.54
C GLY A 33 12.04 19.93 12.43
N LYS A 34 12.55 19.42 11.30
CA LYS A 34 13.97 19.47 10.95
C LYS A 34 14.37 20.89 10.49
N GLY A 35 15.28 21.53 11.22
CA GLY A 35 15.77 22.87 10.89
C GLY A 35 14.67 23.94 10.93
N GLU A 36 14.86 25.04 10.21
CA GLU A 36 13.95 26.20 10.25
C GLU A 36 12.63 25.99 9.48
N LYS A 37 12.64 25.14 8.45
CA LYS A 37 11.50 24.90 7.56
C LYS A 37 10.72 23.62 7.87
N GLY A 38 11.26 22.77 8.73
CA GLY A 38 10.64 21.49 9.06
C GLY A 38 9.29 21.65 9.73
N ILE A 39 8.36 20.76 9.39
CA ILE A 39 6.98 20.79 9.88
C ILE A 39 6.84 19.80 11.04
N PRO A 40 6.42 20.24 12.24
CA PRO A 40 6.20 19.31 13.34
C PRO A 40 4.97 18.43 13.07
N ILE A 41 5.02 17.18 13.53
CA ILE A 41 3.87 16.27 13.55
C ILE A 41 3.49 16.05 15.01
N SER A 42 2.24 16.35 15.38
CA SER A 42 1.70 16.17 16.73
C SER A 42 0.44 15.32 16.71
N TYR A 43 0.32 14.41 17.67
CA TYR A 43 -0.86 13.56 17.86
C TYR A 43 -0.97 13.09 19.31
N ASP A 44 -2.19 12.81 19.73
CA ASP A 44 -2.48 12.19 21.02
C ASP A 44 -2.37 10.66 20.89
N VAL A 45 -1.93 10.01 21.96
CA VAL A 45 -1.79 8.55 22.02
C VAL A 45 -2.77 8.02 23.07
N GLY A 46 -3.74 7.25 22.61
CA GLY A 46 -4.72 6.61 23.48
C GLY A 46 -4.15 5.43 24.29
N PRO A 47 -4.82 5.06 25.40
CA PRO A 47 -4.37 3.97 26.28
C PRO A 47 -4.27 2.62 25.58
N GLN A 48 -5.10 2.35 24.57
CA GLN A 48 -5.03 1.13 23.78
C GLN A 48 -3.69 1.00 23.04
N ALA A 49 -3.20 2.07 22.42
CA ALA A 49 -1.92 2.06 21.71
C ALA A 49 -0.77 1.86 22.70
N ILE A 50 -0.80 2.56 23.84
CA ILE A 50 0.20 2.42 24.92
C ILE A 50 0.29 0.96 25.40
N ASN A 51 -0.85 0.31 25.60
CA ASN A 51 -0.92 -1.07 26.06
C ASN A 51 -0.53 -2.07 24.96
N THR A 52 -0.92 -1.82 23.71
CA THR A 52 -0.62 -2.70 22.57
C THR A 52 0.87 -2.73 22.26
N HIS A 53 1.55 -1.60 22.41
CA HIS A 53 2.97 -1.44 22.07
C HIS A 53 3.90 -1.50 23.28
N ASP A 54 3.36 -1.67 24.48
CA ASP A 54 4.07 -1.55 25.76
C ASP A 54 4.96 -0.28 25.82
N GLY A 55 4.43 0.83 25.32
CA GLY A 55 5.20 2.04 25.12
C GLY A 55 4.48 3.08 24.29
N ILE A 56 5.13 4.22 24.12
CA ILE A 56 4.61 5.38 23.42
C ILE A 56 5.01 5.27 21.94
N PRO A 57 4.06 5.06 21.01
CA PRO A 57 4.32 4.97 19.58
C PRO A 57 4.76 6.33 19.04
N VAL A 58 5.81 6.32 18.23
CA VAL A 58 6.37 7.49 17.55
C VAL A 58 6.33 7.24 16.05
N PHE A 59 5.47 7.97 15.36
CA PHE A 59 5.35 8.09 13.91
C PHE A 59 5.86 9.46 13.42
N GLY A 60 6.43 9.50 12.21
CA GLY A 60 6.75 10.76 11.53
C GLY A 60 8.21 11.19 11.59
N LEU A 61 9.16 10.26 11.83
CA LEU A 61 10.58 10.59 11.90
C LEU A 61 11.12 11.00 10.52
N TYR A 62 12.07 11.94 10.48
CA TYR A 62 12.87 12.23 9.30
C TYR A 62 13.95 11.15 9.13
N PRO A 63 14.21 10.67 7.89
CA PRO A 63 15.29 9.73 7.62
C PRO A 63 16.66 10.41 7.75
N ASP A 64 17.67 9.60 8.08
CA ASP A 64 19.06 10.03 8.28
C ASP A 64 19.20 11.28 9.17
N TYR A 65 18.50 11.26 10.30
CA TYR A 65 18.42 12.42 11.16
C TYR A 65 18.27 12.02 12.63
N VAL A 66 18.90 12.80 13.51
CA VAL A 66 18.68 12.72 14.95
C VAL A 66 17.45 13.55 15.29
N ASN A 67 16.29 12.91 15.16
CA ASN A 67 14.99 13.49 15.41
C ASN A 67 14.85 13.93 16.87
N LYS A 68 14.16 15.05 17.09
CA LYS A 68 13.78 15.51 18.43
C LYS A 68 12.30 15.24 18.64
N VAL A 69 11.99 14.34 19.57
CA VAL A 69 10.63 13.89 19.84
C VAL A 69 10.25 14.33 21.24
N LYS A 70 9.39 15.34 21.31
CA LYS A 70 8.82 15.82 22.57
C LYS A 70 7.62 14.95 22.93
N VAL A 71 7.55 14.47 24.15
CA VAL A 71 6.35 13.82 24.69
C VAL A 71 5.92 14.56 25.95
N ASP A 72 4.64 14.90 25.99
CA ASP A 72 3.94 15.38 27.17
C ASP A 72 3.05 14.23 27.69
N TRP A 73 3.03 13.97 28.99
CA TRP A 73 2.16 12.96 29.60
C TRP A 73 1.80 13.31 31.04
N THR A 74 0.80 12.63 31.57
CA THR A 74 0.43 12.65 32.99
C THR A 74 0.88 11.35 33.65
N GLU A 75 1.51 11.43 34.82
CA GLU A 75 1.88 10.29 35.65
C GLU A 75 1.67 10.64 37.12
N GLU A 76 0.99 9.78 37.88
CA GLU A 76 0.60 10.02 39.28
C GLU A 76 -0.09 11.40 39.49
N GLY A 77 -0.91 11.82 38.52
CA GLY A 77 -1.61 13.11 38.54
C GLY A 77 -0.74 14.33 38.23
N LYS A 78 0.54 14.14 37.88
CA LYS A 78 1.49 15.22 37.55
C LYS A 78 1.78 15.24 36.05
N LYS A 79 1.77 16.44 35.46
CA LYS A 79 2.20 16.65 34.08
C LYS A 79 3.71 16.56 33.97
N GLN A 80 4.18 15.83 32.98
CA GLN A 80 5.58 15.61 32.65
C GLN A 80 5.81 16.00 31.20
N THR A 81 7.04 16.43 30.89
CA THR A 81 7.49 16.66 29.51
C THR A 81 8.94 16.20 29.38
N TYR A 82 9.26 15.55 28.27
CA TYR A 82 10.64 15.22 27.95
C TYR A 82 10.85 15.16 26.43
N THR A 83 12.07 15.45 25.99
CA THR A 83 12.43 15.44 24.56
C THR A 83 13.51 14.40 24.31
N TRP A 84 13.14 13.32 23.63
CA TRP A 84 14.06 12.28 23.18
C TRP A 84 14.83 12.72 21.94
N SER A 85 16.06 12.23 21.83
CA SER A 85 16.85 12.27 20.59
C SER A 85 16.85 10.87 19.98
N ILE A 86 16.28 10.72 18.79
CA ILE A 86 16.08 9.42 18.14
C ILE A 86 16.70 9.48 16.74
N TYR A 87 17.79 8.74 16.52
CA TYR A 87 18.34 8.60 15.17
C TYR A 87 17.49 7.61 14.37
N ALA A 88 17.02 8.03 13.20
CA ALA A 88 16.40 7.15 12.22
C ALA A 88 17.37 6.96 11.04
N ALA A 89 17.50 5.72 10.57
CA ALA A 89 18.37 5.39 9.46
C ALA A 89 17.92 6.09 8.15
N PRO A 90 18.81 6.20 7.14
CA PRO A 90 18.42 6.62 5.81
C PRO A 90 17.32 5.75 5.21
N VAL A 91 16.62 6.26 4.20
CA VAL A 91 15.72 5.43 3.39
C VAL A 91 16.54 4.38 2.66
N SER A 92 16.12 3.12 2.77
CA SER A 92 16.74 1.99 2.08
C SER A 92 15.67 1.22 1.32
N LEU A 93 15.75 1.27 -0.01
CA LEU A 93 14.87 0.57 -0.94
C LEU A 93 15.71 0.07 -2.13
N PRO A 94 15.26 -1.00 -2.81
CA PRO A 94 15.83 -1.41 -4.09
C PRO A 94 15.83 -0.27 -5.11
N SER A 95 16.89 -0.21 -5.92
CA SER A 95 17.04 0.77 -7.01
C SER A 95 17.01 0.08 -8.37
N THR A 96 16.48 0.77 -9.38
CA THR A 96 16.49 0.32 -10.78
C THR A 96 17.43 1.17 -11.65
N THR A 97 17.72 0.72 -12.87
CA THR A 97 18.54 1.48 -13.82
C THR A 97 17.90 2.82 -14.15
N GLY A 98 18.71 3.89 -14.16
CA GLY A 98 18.24 5.26 -14.46
C GLY A 98 17.63 6.00 -13.27
N GLN A 99 17.52 5.37 -12.10
CA GLN A 99 17.04 6.03 -10.89
C GLN A 99 18.09 7.00 -10.33
N THR A 100 17.69 8.24 -10.08
CA THR A 100 18.57 9.33 -9.61
C THR A 100 18.49 9.59 -8.09
N ALA A 101 17.46 9.06 -7.43
CA ALA A 101 17.24 9.17 -5.98
C ALA A 101 16.48 7.94 -5.45
N VAL A 102 16.66 7.59 -4.17
CA VAL A 102 16.00 6.41 -3.55
C VAL A 102 14.46 6.49 -3.58
N LEU A 103 13.90 7.69 -3.49
CA LEU A 103 12.48 7.98 -3.62
C LEU A 103 12.29 9.11 -4.66
N PRO A 104 11.15 9.15 -5.36
CA PRO A 104 10.76 10.33 -6.12
C PRO A 104 10.71 11.58 -5.23
N THR A 105 11.23 12.70 -5.74
CA THR A 105 11.20 13.99 -5.03
C THR A 105 9.79 14.57 -5.04
N VAL A 106 9.33 15.06 -3.89
CA VAL A 106 8.08 15.83 -3.78
C VAL A 106 8.45 17.31 -3.69
N GLU A 107 8.10 18.08 -4.71
CA GLU A 107 8.34 19.52 -4.77
C GLU A 107 7.03 20.30 -4.54
N PRO A 108 6.88 21.00 -3.40
CA PRO A 108 5.67 21.77 -3.14
C PRO A 108 5.56 22.96 -4.12
N VAL A 109 4.51 22.96 -4.95
CA VAL A 109 4.21 24.10 -5.85
C VAL A 109 3.45 25.20 -5.11
N LYS A 110 2.45 24.81 -4.31
CA LYS A 110 1.64 25.72 -3.48
C LYS A 110 1.12 24.98 -2.26
N VAL A 111 1.22 25.60 -1.10
CA VAL A 111 0.67 25.08 0.15
C VAL A 111 -0.14 26.18 0.82
N ASP A 112 -1.45 26.00 0.89
CA ASP A 112 -2.31 26.88 1.67
C ASP A 112 -2.02 26.70 3.18
N SER A 113 -2.15 27.77 3.95
CA SER A 113 -1.87 27.72 5.39
C SER A 113 -2.76 26.72 6.14
N SER A 114 -4.00 26.52 5.68
CA SER A 114 -4.94 25.53 6.22
C SER A 114 -4.52 24.08 5.96
N LEU A 115 -3.62 23.86 5.00
CA LEU A 115 -3.14 22.54 4.59
C LEU A 115 -1.71 22.23 5.07
N LYS A 116 -1.03 23.17 5.74
CA LYS A 116 0.38 23.05 6.15
C LYS A 116 0.72 21.77 6.91
N ASN A 117 -0.22 21.20 7.67
CA ASN A 117 0.05 20.01 8.48
C ASN A 117 -0.45 18.71 7.84
N ARG A 118 -0.73 18.72 6.53
CA ARG A 118 -1.15 17.50 5.80
C ARG A 118 0.05 16.58 5.55
N LEU A 119 -0.24 15.29 5.60
CA LEU A 119 0.67 14.23 5.19
C LEU A 119 0.01 13.47 4.04
N TYR A 120 0.81 13.09 3.05
CA TYR A 120 0.33 12.38 1.88
C TYR A 120 1.10 11.07 1.73
N LEU A 121 0.38 9.95 1.69
CA LEU A 121 0.93 8.66 1.33
C LEU A 121 0.94 8.55 -0.20
N PHE A 122 2.14 8.42 -0.77
CA PHE A 122 2.36 8.17 -2.18
C PHE A 122 2.54 6.68 -2.40
N ASN A 123 1.70 6.11 -3.27
CA ASN A 123 1.86 4.75 -3.79
C ASN A 123 2.36 4.85 -5.23
N HIS A 124 3.67 4.70 -5.42
CA HIS A 124 4.31 4.75 -6.72
C HIS A 124 4.65 3.34 -7.17
N ILE A 125 4.34 3.00 -8.41
CA ILE A 125 4.63 1.67 -8.98
C ILE A 125 5.72 1.84 -10.02
N THR A 126 6.78 1.04 -9.90
CA THR A 126 7.94 1.10 -10.79
C THR A 126 8.41 -0.28 -11.25
N GLY A 127 9.00 -0.32 -12.45
CA GLY A 127 9.60 -1.52 -13.02
C GLY A 127 10.96 -1.80 -12.38
N MET A 128 11.10 -2.99 -11.82
CA MET A 128 12.37 -3.52 -11.30
C MET A 128 12.86 -4.66 -12.21
N PRO A 129 14.15 -5.06 -12.15
CA PRO A 129 14.62 -6.26 -12.82
C PRO A 129 13.75 -7.46 -12.46
N ARG A 130 13.31 -8.23 -13.47
CA ARG A 130 12.31 -9.32 -13.36
C ARG A 130 10.86 -8.86 -13.07
N ALA A 131 10.51 -7.59 -13.18
CA ALA A 131 9.08 -7.23 -13.17
C ALA A 131 8.34 -7.94 -14.32
N GLY A 132 7.12 -8.42 -14.04
CA GLY A 132 6.24 -9.02 -15.05
C GLY A 132 6.72 -10.32 -15.71
N HIS A 133 7.71 -11.01 -15.14
CA HIS A 133 8.27 -12.24 -15.70
C HIS A 133 7.40 -13.50 -15.50
N ILE A 134 6.44 -13.45 -14.57
CA ILE A 134 5.53 -14.57 -14.29
C ILE A 134 4.26 -14.40 -15.10
N MET A 135 3.87 -15.45 -15.80
CA MET A 135 2.63 -15.54 -16.53
C MET A 135 1.85 -16.74 -16.00
N HIS A 136 0.55 -16.57 -15.83
CA HIS A 136 -0.37 -17.71 -15.71
C HIS A 136 -0.44 -18.45 -17.04
N VAL A 137 -0.71 -19.75 -17.00
CA VAL A 137 -0.75 -20.60 -18.21
C VAL A 137 -1.98 -20.31 -19.08
N ALA A 138 -3.09 -19.86 -18.50
CA ALA A 138 -4.38 -19.74 -19.19
C ALA A 138 -5.11 -18.42 -18.86
N GLY A 139 -4.54 -17.27 -19.24
CA GLY A 139 -5.13 -15.95 -18.96
C GLY A 139 -4.77 -15.41 -17.56
N GLY A 140 -5.42 -14.35 -17.11
CA GLY A 140 -5.10 -13.66 -15.85
C GLY A 140 -4.00 -12.61 -15.98
N ALA A 141 -3.48 -12.15 -14.85
CA ALA A 141 -2.65 -10.96 -14.76
C ALA A 141 -1.46 -11.11 -13.78
N ALA A 142 -0.88 -12.31 -13.64
CA ALA A 142 0.27 -12.53 -12.77
C ALA A 142 1.49 -11.67 -13.12
N ASN A 143 1.57 -11.21 -14.37
CA ASN A 143 2.60 -10.28 -14.86
C ASN A 143 2.38 -8.84 -14.38
N TRP A 144 1.28 -8.54 -13.69
CA TRP A 144 1.12 -7.30 -12.91
C TRP A 144 1.98 -7.33 -11.62
N ASP A 145 3.27 -7.56 -11.79
CA ASP A 145 4.27 -7.68 -10.72
C ASP A 145 5.30 -6.55 -10.79
N TYR A 146 4.82 -5.32 -10.63
CA TYR A 146 5.66 -4.15 -10.52
C TYR A 146 5.91 -3.84 -9.04
N THR A 147 7.01 -3.16 -8.75
CA THR A 147 7.40 -2.88 -7.38
C THR A 147 6.72 -1.61 -6.89
N GLY A 148 5.92 -1.73 -5.82
CA GLY A 148 5.28 -0.58 -5.18
C GLY A 148 6.25 0.08 -4.20
N ILE A 149 6.70 1.30 -4.51
CA ILE A 149 7.44 2.19 -3.62
C ILE A 149 6.44 3.08 -2.89
N ASN A 150 6.37 2.94 -1.57
CA ASN A 150 5.37 3.61 -0.74
C ASN A 150 6.02 4.48 0.33
N TRP A 151 5.75 5.79 0.29
CA TRP A 151 6.28 6.73 1.27
C TRP A 151 5.24 7.79 1.65
N ILE A 152 5.50 8.48 2.75
CA ILE A 152 4.70 9.58 3.26
C ILE A 152 5.56 10.83 3.20
N SER A 153 5.06 11.91 2.60
CA SER A 153 5.69 13.23 2.69
C SER A 153 4.78 14.24 3.37
N ASP A 154 5.40 15.21 4.04
CA ASP A 154 4.72 16.42 4.50
C ASP A 154 4.64 17.48 3.39
N THR A 155 3.97 18.60 3.66
CA THR A 155 3.83 19.68 2.67
C THR A 155 5.12 20.45 2.37
N ASN A 156 6.22 20.20 3.09
CA ASN A 156 7.54 20.71 2.74
C ASN A 156 8.26 19.78 1.75
N GLY A 157 7.64 18.64 1.39
CA GLY A 157 8.24 17.61 0.54
C GLY A 157 9.16 16.66 1.29
N ASP A 158 9.35 16.84 2.60
CA ASP A 158 10.21 15.97 3.40
C ASP A 158 9.54 14.60 3.61
N VAL A 159 10.33 13.53 3.52
CA VAL A 159 9.89 12.16 3.80
C VAL A 159 9.69 11.97 5.30
N ARG A 160 8.50 11.52 5.71
CA ARG A 160 8.05 11.32 7.09
C ARG A 160 7.65 9.88 7.42
N GLY A 161 7.69 9.01 6.42
CA GLY A 161 7.38 7.58 6.54
C GLY A 161 7.72 6.86 5.25
N TYR A 162 8.07 5.59 5.33
CA TYR A 162 8.11 4.70 4.16
C TYR A 162 7.90 3.26 4.59
N MET A 163 7.44 2.44 3.65
CA MET A 163 7.31 1.00 3.85
C MET A 163 8.55 0.28 3.31
N ASN A 164 9.11 -0.62 4.12
CA ASN A 164 10.17 -1.52 3.66
C ASN A 164 9.58 -2.64 2.79
N ILE A 165 9.74 -2.50 1.49
CA ILE A 165 9.13 -3.39 0.49
C ILE A 165 9.75 -4.79 0.48
N ASP A 166 10.98 -4.95 0.97
CA ASP A 166 11.66 -6.25 1.05
C ASP A 166 10.96 -7.21 2.02
N LYS A 167 10.10 -6.69 2.90
CA LYS A 167 9.29 -7.49 3.82
C LYS A 167 8.10 -8.18 3.13
N PHE A 168 7.71 -7.70 1.97
CA PHE A 168 6.49 -8.13 1.27
C PHE A 168 6.78 -9.02 0.06
N ARG A 169 7.91 -8.80 -0.61
CA ARG A 169 8.27 -9.48 -1.86
C ARG A 169 9.20 -10.67 -1.61
N ASN A 170 9.00 -11.75 -2.36
CA ASN A 170 9.91 -12.88 -2.44
C ASN A 170 9.88 -13.42 -3.87
N GLN A 171 11.05 -13.48 -4.53
CA GLN A 171 11.14 -13.90 -5.93
C GLN A 171 10.95 -15.40 -6.16
N ASP A 172 11.03 -16.19 -5.09
CA ASP A 172 10.86 -17.64 -5.18
C ASP A 172 9.45 -18.09 -4.73
N ASP A 173 8.56 -17.14 -4.41
CA ASP A 173 7.22 -17.42 -3.91
C ASP A 173 6.19 -16.57 -4.66
N ILE A 174 5.47 -17.19 -5.61
CA ILE A 174 4.42 -16.53 -6.43
C ILE A 174 3.33 -15.86 -5.57
N THR A 175 3.17 -16.36 -4.35
CA THR A 175 2.27 -15.83 -3.34
C THR A 175 2.62 -14.41 -2.91
N ARG A 176 3.88 -14.02 -3.07
CA ARG A 176 4.47 -12.74 -2.67
C ARG A 176 4.81 -11.84 -3.86
N PHE A 177 4.27 -12.16 -5.03
CA PHE A 177 4.26 -11.27 -6.20
C PHE A 177 3.03 -10.36 -6.22
N GLY A 178 3.11 -9.38 -7.11
CA GLY A 178 2.11 -8.36 -7.35
C GLY A 178 2.56 -6.97 -6.92
N SER A 179 1.92 -5.98 -7.52
CA SER A 179 2.04 -4.58 -7.11
C SER A 179 1.23 -4.30 -5.84
N MET A 180 1.82 -3.58 -4.88
CA MET A 180 1.07 -3.07 -3.72
C MET A 180 0.15 -1.94 -4.18
N MET A 181 -1.15 -2.04 -3.89
CA MET A 181 -2.17 -1.09 -4.37
C MET A 181 -3.24 -0.82 -3.31
N SER A 182 -3.95 0.30 -3.49
CA SER A 182 -5.16 0.67 -2.74
C SER A 182 -4.93 0.83 -1.25
N PHE A 183 -4.06 1.77 -0.88
CA PHE A 183 -3.80 2.10 0.51
C PHE A 183 -4.96 2.91 1.10
N HIS A 184 -5.61 2.37 2.13
CA HIS A 184 -6.68 3.05 2.86
C HIS A 184 -6.45 2.99 4.36
N GLN A 185 -6.60 4.14 5.02
CA GLN A 185 -6.82 4.14 6.46
C GLN A 185 -8.27 3.74 6.72
N VAL A 186 -8.48 2.75 7.58
CA VAL A 186 -9.80 2.22 7.95
C VAL A 186 -10.27 2.78 9.29
N ASN A 187 -11.49 2.41 9.72
CA ASN A 187 -12.18 3.06 10.83
C ASN A 187 -11.44 2.95 12.18
N ASP A 188 -10.65 1.90 12.37
CA ASP A 188 -9.83 1.70 13.56
C ASP A 188 -8.45 2.38 13.49
N GLY A 189 -8.22 3.21 12.45
CA GLY A 189 -7.00 3.98 12.23
C GLY A 189 -5.87 3.20 11.58
N ASN A 190 -6.04 1.89 11.34
CA ASN A 190 -5.03 1.05 10.68
C ASN A 190 -5.05 1.22 9.16
N LEU A 191 -4.00 0.72 8.51
CA LEU A 191 -3.80 0.78 7.07
C LEU A 191 -4.11 -0.58 6.43
N ILE A 192 -4.98 -0.60 5.42
CA ILE A 192 -5.18 -1.75 4.55
C ILE A 192 -4.63 -1.49 3.14
N PHE A 193 -4.22 -2.56 2.47
CA PHE A 193 -3.78 -2.57 1.08
C PHE A 193 -3.75 -4.02 0.58
N GLY A 194 -3.59 -4.21 -0.73
CA GLY A 194 -3.40 -5.55 -1.29
C GLY A 194 -2.24 -5.64 -2.27
N GLN A 195 -1.82 -6.87 -2.56
CA GLN A 195 -0.69 -7.20 -3.42
C GLN A 195 -0.90 -8.58 -4.05
N GLY A 196 -1.26 -8.61 -5.33
CA GLY A 196 -1.34 -9.84 -6.14
C GLY A 196 -2.22 -10.92 -5.51
N GLN A 197 -1.64 -11.83 -4.75
CA GLN A 197 -2.36 -12.95 -4.16
C GLN A 197 -2.71 -12.77 -2.68
N ARG A 198 -2.47 -11.58 -2.14
CA ARG A 198 -2.58 -11.26 -0.71
C ARG A 198 -3.21 -9.90 -0.46
N TYR A 199 -3.72 -9.74 0.74
CA TYR A 199 -4.16 -8.45 1.28
C TYR A 199 -3.83 -8.35 2.77
N PHE A 200 -3.74 -7.11 3.24
CA PHE A 200 -3.04 -6.78 4.46
C PHE A 200 -3.77 -5.76 5.29
N LYS A 201 -3.51 -5.81 6.60
CA LYS A 201 -3.85 -4.78 7.58
C LYS A 201 -2.67 -4.60 8.53
N TYR A 202 -2.20 -3.36 8.67
CA TYR A 202 -1.07 -2.98 9.50
C TYR A 202 -1.41 -1.73 10.29
N ASP A 203 -0.83 -1.57 11.48
CA ASP A 203 -0.76 -0.24 12.08
C ASP A 203 0.40 0.57 11.48
N PHE A 204 0.43 1.87 11.78
CA PHE A 204 1.46 2.79 11.28
C PHE A 204 2.84 2.61 11.94
N LEU A 205 3.00 1.65 12.87
CA LEU A 205 4.32 1.22 13.35
C LEU A 205 4.84 -0.02 12.63
N GLY A 206 3.98 -0.69 11.84
CA GLY A 206 4.35 -1.88 11.07
C GLY A 206 4.03 -3.19 11.74
N ARG A 207 3.23 -3.18 12.81
CA ARG A 207 2.70 -4.41 13.39
C ARG A 207 1.73 -5.06 12.41
N VAL A 208 1.92 -6.35 12.18
CA VAL A 208 0.99 -7.15 11.38
C VAL A 208 -0.31 -7.32 12.19
N ILE A 209 -1.42 -6.80 11.66
CA ILE A 209 -2.76 -7.06 12.21
C ILE A 209 -3.41 -8.20 11.43
N SER A 210 -3.29 -8.15 10.10
CA SER A 210 -3.63 -9.28 9.25
C SER A 210 -2.76 -9.33 8.01
N ASP A 211 -2.45 -10.54 7.59
CA ASP A 211 -1.78 -10.82 6.33
C ASP A 211 -2.43 -12.10 5.79
N LYS A 212 -3.26 -11.95 4.75
CA LYS A 212 -4.15 -13.01 4.29
C LYS A 212 -3.94 -13.30 2.81
N ARG A 213 -4.08 -14.57 2.47
CA ARG A 213 -4.18 -15.07 1.10
C ARG A 213 -5.59 -14.80 0.57
N LEU A 214 -5.71 -14.58 -0.74
CA LEU A 214 -7.01 -14.67 -1.38
C LEU A 214 -7.59 -16.10 -1.17
N PRO A 215 -8.92 -16.21 -0.95
CA PRO A 215 -9.59 -17.51 -0.91
C PRO A 215 -9.35 -18.32 -2.19
N LYS A 216 -9.34 -19.64 -2.07
CA LYS A 216 -9.09 -20.54 -3.20
C LYS A 216 -10.09 -20.26 -4.33
N GLY A 217 -9.57 -20.19 -5.56
CA GLY A 217 -10.35 -19.88 -6.75
C GLY A 217 -10.43 -18.39 -7.07
N PHE A 218 -9.88 -17.50 -6.24
CA PHE A 218 -9.66 -16.10 -6.56
C PHE A 218 -8.16 -15.79 -6.59
N ILE A 219 -7.76 -14.97 -7.55
CA ILE A 219 -6.37 -14.63 -7.84
C ILE A 219 -6.24 -13.16 -8.25
N ASP A 220 -5.01 -12.67 -8.36
CA ASP A 220 -4.65 -11.43 -9.04
C ASP A 220 -5.42 -10.19 -8.54
N PHE A 221 -5.49 -10.03 -7.21
CA PHE A 221 -5.86 -8.76 -6.59
C PHE A 221 -5.09 -7.63 -7.24
N SER A 222 -5.82 -6.58 -7.62
CA SER A 222 -5.21 -5.30 -7.97
C SER A 222 -6.24 -4.17 -7.86
N HIS A 223 -5.72 -2.94 -7.87
CA HIS A 223 -6.47 -1.67 -7.89
C HIS A 223 -7.25 -1.29 -6.63
N ALA A 224 -8.09 -2.17 -6.05
CA ALA A 224 -9.05 -1.73 -5.02
C ALA A 224 -9.26 -2.76 -3.90
N ILE A 225 -9.03 -2.32 -2.66
CA ILE A 225 -9.56 -2.89 -1.42
C ILE A 225 -10.28 -1.80 -0.63
N THR A 226 -11.42 -2.10 -0.01
CA THR A 226 -12.07 -1.16 0.92
C THR A 226 -12.74 -1.89 2.08
N GLU A 227 -12.77 -1.27 3.25
CA GLU A 227 -13.51 -1.76 4.42
C GLU A 227 -14.96 -1.30 4.33
N THR A 228 -15.90 -2.23 4.49
CA THR A 228 -17.33 -1.91 4.51
C THR A 228 -17.76 -1.44 5.91
N PRO A 229 -18.93 -0.80 6.03
CA PRO A 229 -19.50 -0.49 7.35
C PRO A 229 -19.77 -1.71 8.24
N LYS A 230 -19.76 -2.92 7.69
CA LYS A 230 -19.92 -4.19 8.43
C LYS A 230 -18.58 -4.75 8.92
N GLY A 231 -17.46 -4.10 8.63
CA GLY A 231 -16.13 -4.57 8.97
C GLY A 231 -15.60 -5.71 8.09
N THR A 232 -16.27 -5.99 6.97
CA THR A 232 -15.80 -6.87 5.88
C THR A 232 -14.93 -6.08 4.91
N TYR A 233 -14.25 -6.78 3.99
CA TYR A 233 -13.43 -6.18 2.95
C TYR A 233 -13.95 -6.52 1.57
N LEU A 234 -14.13 -5.50 0.72
CA LEU A 234 -14.37 -5.67 -0.71
C LEU A 234 -13.03 -5.61 -1.45
N LEU A 235 -12.77 -6.61 -2.28
CA LEU A 235 -11.53 -6.80 -3.03
C LEU A 235 -11.85 -6.92 -4.52
N ARG A 236 -11.13 -6.19 -5.37
CA ARG A 236 -11.18 -6.42 -6.82
C ARG A 236 -10.15 -7.49 -7.19
N VAL A 237 -10.64 -8.61 -7.73
CA VAL A 237 -9.86 -9.82 -8.03
C VAL A 237 -10.19 -10.37 -9.41
N ALA A 238 -9.52 -11.45 -9.77
CA ALA A 238 -9.87 -12.34 -10.86
C ALA A 238 -10.33 -13.71 -10.33
N LYS A 239 -11.00 -14.49 -11.17
CA LYS A 239 -11.41 -15.86 -10.89
C LYS A 239 -10.46 -16.84 -11.57
N GLU A 240 -9.94 -17.76 -10.79
CA GLU A 240 -9.13 -18.88 -11.29
C GLU A 240 -10.02 -19.99 -11.84
N ASN A 241 -9.58 -20.62 -12.94
CA ASN A 241 -10.24 -21.75 -13.60
C ASN A 241 -11.73 -21.50 -13.92
N TYR A 242 -12.06 -20.28 -14.36
CA TYR A 242 -13.39 -19.88 -14.77
C TYR A 242 -13.81 -20.61 -16.05
N PRO A 243 -14.99 -21.26 -16.08
CA PRO A 243 -15.45 -22.03 -17.24
C PRO A 243 -15.88 -21.10 -18.37
N LEU A 244 -15.23 -21.24 -19.52
CA LEU A 244 -15.60 -20.53 -20.74
C LEU A 244 -16.32 -21.50 -21.70
N ASN A 245 -17.61 -21.22 -21.93
CA ASN A 245 -18.48 -21.98 -22.84
C ASN A 245 -18.51 -23.50 -22.62
N GLY A 246 -18.22 -23.95 -21.39
CA GLY A 246 -18.29 -25.36 -20.98
C GLY A 246 -17.23 -26.30 -21.56
N LYS A 247 -16.21 -25.78 -22.26
CA LYS A 247 -15.17 -26.60 -22.94
C LYS A 247 -13.76 -26.40 -22.41
N TYR A 248 -13.45 -25.22 -21.89
CA TYR A 248 -12.14 -24.86 -21.38
C TYR A 248 -12.29 -23.91 -20.20
N THR A 249 -11.24 -23.83 -19.38
CA THR A 249 -11.16 -22.90 -18.25
C THR A 249 -10.10 -21.85 -18.50
N ILE A 250 -10.36 -20.63 -18.06
CA ILE A 250 -9.41 -19.52 -18.08
C ILE A 250 -9.30 -18.90 -16.69
N ASN A 251 -8.21 -18.19 -16.45
CA ASN A 251 -8.11 -17.20 -15.39
C ASN A 251 -8.67 -15.88 -15.94
N THR A 252 -9.66 -15.33 -15.26
CA THR A 252 -10.28 -14.08 -15.70
C THR A 252 -9.40 -12.87 -15.36
N VAL A 253 -9.81 -11.68 -15.77
CA VAL A 253 -9.02 -10.46 -15.60
C VAL A 253 -9.88 -9.36 -14.99
N ARG A 254 -9.64 -9.05 -13.72
CA ARG A 254 -10.14 -7.84 -13.04
C ARG A 254 -11.67 -7.65 -13.05
N ASP A 255 -12.40 -8.75 -13.19
CA ASP A 255 -13.84 -8.76 -13.46
C ASP A 255 -14.63 -9.48 -12.35
N HIS A 256 -14.03 -9.66 -11.18
CA HIS A 256 -14.69 -10.21 -10.01
C HIS A 256 -14.50 -9.29 -8.80
N ILE A 257 -15.57 -9.08 -8.06
CA ILE A 257 -15.52 -8.42 -6.75
C ILE A 257 -15.76 -9.49 -5.69
N LEU A 258 -14.90 -9.52 -4.67
CA LEU A 258 -14.96 -10.49 -3.58
C LEU A 258 -15.19 -9.76 -2.27
N GLU A 259 -16.20 -10.16 -1.50
CA GLU A 259 -16.35 -9.75 -0.10
C GLU A 259 -15.79 -10.84 0.82
N VAL A 260 -14.89 -10.46 1.73
CA VAL A 260 -14.36 -11.34 2.78
C VAL A 260 -14.59 -10.75 4.16
N ASP A 261 -14.75 -11.62 5.16
CA ASP A 261 -14.80 -11.20 6.55
C ASP A 261 -13.40 -10.93 7.14
N GLN A 262 -13.33 -10.63 8.44
CA GLN A 262 -12.07 -10.40 9.15
C GLN A 262 -11.20 -11.66 9.31
N ASN A 263 -11.78 -12.86 9.15
CA ASN A 263 -11.05 -14.12 9.13
C ASN A 263 -10.47 -14.41 7.74
N GLY A 264 -11.03 -13.77 6.70
CA GLY A 264 -10.69 -13.98 5.30
C GLY A 264 -11.61 -15.00 4.63
N ASP A 265 -12.71 -15.37 5.28
CA ASP A 265 -13.72 -16.24 4.71
C ASP A 265 -14.59 -15.46 3.73
N THR A 266 -14.92 -16.10 2.60
CA THR A 266 -15.78 -15.48 1.58
C THR A 266 -17.19 -15.29 2.13
N VAL A 267 -17.64 -14.04 2.15
CA VAL A 267 -19.01 -13.67 2.50
C VAL A 267 -19.88 -13.74 1.26
N ASP A 268 -19.44 -13.10 0.17
CA ASP A 268 -20.11 -13.10 -1.12
C ASP A 268 -19.12 -12.76 -2.26
N TYR A 269 -19.53 -12.91 -3.51
CA TYR A 269 -18.78 -12.44 -4.66
C TYR A 269 -19.69 -12.05 -5.84
N TRP A 270 -19.25 -11.08 -6.63
CA TRP A 270 -19.93 -10.63 -7.84
C TRP A 270 -19.14 -11.04 -9.07
N ASP A 271 -19.78 -11.87 -9.89
CA ASP A 271 -19.32 -12.35 -11.19
C ASP A 271 -19.75 -11.35 -12.27
N LEU A 272 -18.90 -10.36 -12.55
CA LEU A 272 -19.26 -9.26 -13.45
C LEU A 272 -19.57 -9.73 -14.89
N PRO A 273 -18.92 -10.76 -15.46
CA PRO A 273 -19.32 -11.32 -16.75
C PRO A 273 -20.78 -11.81 -16.83
N LYS A 274 -21.41 -12.14 -15.70
CA LYS A 274 -22.84 -12.52 -15.63
C LYS A 274 -23.77 -11.36 -15.32
N ILE A 275 -23.24 -10.25 -14.83
CA ILE A 275 -24.00 -9.06 -14.40
C ILE A 275 -23.98 -7.98 -15.49
N LEU A 276 -22.83 -7.81 -16.13
CA LEU A 276 -22.58 -6.85 -17.20
C LEU A 276 -22.53 -7.56 -18.57
N ASP A 277 -22.22 -6.81 -19.62
CA ASP A 277 -22.00 -7.34 -20.96
C ASP A 277 -20.48 -7.43 -21.25
N PRO A 278 -19.86 -8.63 -21.20
CA PRO A 278 -18.44 -8.80 -21.48
C PRO A 278 -18.10 -8.67 -22.98
N TYR A 279 -19.09 -8.58 -23.87
CA TYR A 279 -18.87 -8.44 -25.31
C TYR A 279 -19.02 -7.00 -25.81
N ARG A 280 -19.35 -6.06 -24.91
CA ARG A 280 -19.46 -4.65 -25.27
C ARG A 280 -18.08 -4.05 -25.52
N ASP A 281 -17.80 -3.71 -26.77
CA ASP A 281 -16.48 -3.29 -27.25
C ASP A 281 -16.37 -1.78 -27.60
N ASP A 282 -17.46 -1.00 -27.45
CA ASP A 282 -17.53 0.43 -27.81
C ASP A 282 -16.32 1.25 -27.31
N VAL A 283 -15.98 1.10 -26.02
CA VAL A 283 -14.86 1.83 -25.40
C VAL A 283 -13.53 1.16 -25.73
N ILE A 284 -13.48 -0.17 -25.76
CA ILE A 284 -12.25 -0.93 -26.05
C ILE A 284 -11.68 -0.57 -27.42
N LEU A 285 -12.54 -0.45 -28.43
CA LEU A 285 -12.14 -0.05 -29.79
C LEU A 285 -11.75 1.43 -29.92
N ALA A 286 -12.10 2.26 -28.92
CA ALA A 286 -11.71 3.66 -28.86
C ALA A 286 -10.47 3.91 -27.99
N MET A 287 -9.94 2.87 -27.32
CA MET A 287 -8.79 3.00 -26.43
C MET A 287 -7.47 3.11 -27.19
N ASP A 288 -6.67 4.08 -26.75
CA ASP A 288 -5.27 4.22 -27.16
C ASP A 288 -4.48 2.99 -26.70
N GLN A 289 -3.90 2.28 -27.67
CA GLN A 289 -3.13 1.06 -27.44
C GLN A 289 -1.84 1.32 -26.68
N GLY A 290 -1.31 2.55 -26.69
CA GLY A 290 -0.17 2.94 -25.86
C GLY A 290 -0.49 3.15 -24.38
N ALA A 291 -1.77 3.04 -23.96
CA ALA A 291 -2.23 3.38 -22.62
C ALA A 291 -2.98 2.25 -21.90
N VAL A 292 -2.77 0.99 -22.29
CA VAL A 292 -3.35 -0.17 -21.59
C VAL A 292 -2.36 -0.71 -20.56
N CYS A 293 -2.82 -0.97 -19.33
CA CYS A 293 -2.02 -1.13 -18.11
C CYS A 293 -0.63 -1.80 -18.28
N LEU A 294 -0.56 -2.99 -18.87
CA LEU A 294 0.68 -3.76 -19.04
C LEU A 294 1.40 -3.55 -20.37
N SER A 295 0.78 -2.82 -21.27
CA SER A 295 1.15 -2.68 -22.67
C SER A 295 1.33 -1.20 -23.00
N VAL A 296 2.09 -0.47 -22.17
CA VAL A 296 2.54 0.87 -22.54
C VAL A 296 3.51 0.72 -23.70
N ASP A 297 2.97 0.81 -24.90
CA ASP A 297 3.70 0.74 -26.16
C ASP A 297 3.79 2.16 -26.74
N ALA A 298 4.94 2.80 -26.51
CA ALA A 298 5.19 4.14 -27.00
C ALA A 298 5.21 4.21 -28.54
N GLU A 299 5.50 3.11 -29.24
CA GLU A 299 5.51 3.07 -30.71
C GLU A 299 4.09 3.05 -31.29
N HIS A 300 3.13 2.53 -30.53
CA HIS A 300 1.70 2.47 -30.91
C HIS A 300 0.82 3.47 -30.16
N SER A 301 1.45 4.44 -29.48
CA SER A 301 0.74 5.55 -28.83
C SER A 301 -0.09 6.37 -29.83
N GLY A 302 -1.33 6.66 -29.48
CA GLY A 302 -2.30 7.37 -30.33
C GLY A 302 -3.02 6.47 -31.35
N GLN A 303 -2.75 5.16 -31.36
CA GLN A 303 -3.41 4.21 -32.25
C GLN A 303 -4.54 3.46 -31.55
N VAL A 304 -5.53 3.02 -32.32
CA VAL A 304 -6.66 2.20 -31.86
C VAL A 304 -6.68 0.87 -32.59
N MET A 305 -7.26 -0.17 -31.98
CA MET A 305 -7.45 -1.47 -32.63
C MET A 305 -8.75 -1.53 -33.43
N THR A 306 -8.71 -2.28 -34.54
CA THR A 306 -9.93 -2.75 -35.20
C THR A 306 -10.53 -3.95 -34.46
N LYS A 307 -11.81 -4.23 -34.70
CA LYS A 307 -12.52 -5.39 -34.13
C LYS A 307 -11.86 -6.72 -34.50
N GLU A 308 -11.32 -6.84 -35.71
CA GLU A 308 -10.61 -8.03 -36.18
C GLU A 308 -9.24 -8.21 -35.49
N GLN A 309 -8.57 -7.11 -35.14
CA GLN A 309 -7.32 -7.15 -34.39
C GLN A 309 -7.58 -7.54 -32.93
N LEU A 310 -8.64 -6.97 -32.34
CA LEU A 310 -9.11 -7.29 -31.00
C LEU A 310 -9.45 -8.79 -30.86
N ALA A 311 -10.20 -9.34 -31.81
CA ALA A 311 -10.60 -10.75 -31.79
C ALA A 311 -9.44 -11.76 -31.90
N LYS A 312 -8.24 -11.31 -32.28
CA LYS A 312 -7.03 -12.14 -32.39
C LYS A 312 -6.14 -12.08 -31.15
N GLN A 313 -6.50 -11.26 -30.18
CA GLN A 313 -5.72 -11.09 -28.98
C GLN A 313 -5.76 -12.35 -28.07
N PRO A 314 -4.68 -12.64 -27.34
CA PRO A 314 -4.67 -13.76 -26.39
C PRO A 314 -5.49 -13.44 -25.13
N PHE A 315 -5.98 -14.45 -24.41
CA PHE A 315 -6.55 -14.19 -23.08
C PHE A 315 -5.48 -13.64 -22.13
N GLY A 316 -5.78 -12.53 -21.47
CA GLY A 316 -4.87 -11.92 -20.51
C GLY A 316 -5.19 -10.46 -20.26
N ASP A 317 -4.30 -9.80 -19.53
CA ASP A 317 -4.41 -8.39 -19.17
C ASP A 317 -3.85 -7.50 -20.29
N ILE A 318 -4.69 -7.31 -21.30
CA ILE A 318 -4.43 -6.57 -22.55
C ILE A 318 -5.67 -5.73 -22.92
N ALA A 319 -5.61 -5.01 -24.04
CA ALA A 319 -6.77 -4.31 -24.56
C ALA A 319 -7.77 -5.32 -25.13
N GLY A 320 -8.76 -5.74 -24.34
CA GLY A 320 -9.82 -6.67 -24.78
C GLY A 320 -9.98 -7.91 -23.92
#